data_AF-A0A526M7B0-F1
#
_entry.id   AF-A0A526M7B0-F1
#
_cell.length_a   1.000
_cell.length_b   1.000
_cell.length_c   1.000
_cell.angle_alpha   90.00
_cell.angle_beta   90.00
_cell.angle_gamma   90.00
#
_symmetry.space_group_name_H-M   'P 1'
#
loop_
_entity.id
_entity.type
_entity.pdbx_description
1 polymer ?
#
loop_
_entity_poly.entity_id
_entity_poly.type
_entity_poly.pdbx_seq_one_letter_code
_entity_poly.pdbx_strand_id
1 'polypeptide(L)'
;MFGVIIADRERLYDPCAYHDRLLLGLSGIMSEAELHQIRIRLHQGERQKAARGELRLPLPGDLAYNRSGQIVFNPDEEVQARLRLIFDKFRELQTARRVMRYLRTHDLRVPVRPLRGPAPHELVWRDATIAHVHHILHNPAYAGAYVYGRRRINAVRQGPGSHHATSKVAIDDWEVCIKDAHPGYVNWEEFMANQRRLADNTNRYEAGHRGARARALLCCRAWRFAANADGG
;
A
#
# COMPACT_ATOMS: atom_id res chain seq x y z
N MET A 1 7.87 7.34 53.39
CA MET A 1 7.56 8.00 52.11
C MET A 1 8.59 7.55 51.10
N PHE A 2 8.18 6.95 49.98
CA PHE A 2 9.09 6.60 48.89
C PHE A 2 9.12 7.78 47.90
N GLY A 3 10.29 8.38 47.69
CA GLY A 3 10.50 9.41 46.67
C GLY A 3 10.89 8.76 45.34
N VAL A 4 10.29 9.20 44.23
CA VAL A 4 10.64 8.74 42.88
C VAL A 4 11.51 9.81 42.25
N ILE A 5 12.78 9.50 42.01
CA ILE A 5 13.74 10.39 41.32
C ILE A 5 13.80 9.96 39.86
N ILE A 6 13.77 10.93 38.95
CA ILE A 6 13.92 10.69 37.51
C ILE A 6 15.38 10.95 37.14
N ALA A 7 16.03 9.98 36.51
CA ALA A 7 17.41 10.11 36.05
C ALA A 7 17.44 10.21 34.53
N ASP A 8 18.17 11.19 34.00
CA ASP A 8 18.66 11.19 32.63
C ASP A 8 20.16 10.87 32.62
N ARG A 9 20.77 10.74 31.43
CA ARG A 9 22.19 10.42 31.25
C ARG A 9 23.13 11.42 31.94
N GLU A 10 22.68 12.65 32.15
CA GLU A 10 23.52 13.75 32.68
C GLU A 10 23.17 14.18 34.11
N ARG A 11 21.92 14.00 34.57
CA ARG A 11 21.45 14.50 35.88
C ARG A 11 20.30 13.68 36.50
N LEU A 12 20.20 13.78 37.82
CA LEU A 12 19.07 13.32 38.63
C LEU A 12 18.12 14.50 38.89
N TYR A 13 16.82 14.27 38.76
CA TYR A 13 15.75 15.25 38.95
C TYR A 13 14.77 14.76 40.02
N ASP A 14 14.45 15.60 40.99
CA ASP A 14 13.37 15.36 41.96
C ASP A 14 12.06 16.01 41.45
N PRO A 15 11.05 15.23 41.00
CA PRO A 15 9.80 15.78 40.49
C PRO A 15 8.97 16.55 41.54
N CYS A 16 9.24 16.34 42.83
CA CYS A 16 8.61 17.06 43.92
C CYS A 16 9.22 18.46 44.12
N ALA A 17 10.46 18.68 43.66
CA ALA A 17 11.08 19.99 43.65
C ALA A 17 10.57 20.84 42.48
N TYR A 18 10.11 22.06 42.78
CA TYR A 18 9.53 22.95 41.77
C TYR A 18 10.49 23.24 40.61
N HIS A 19 11.77 23.47 40.90
CA HIS A 19 12.79 23.79 39.90
C HIS A 19 13.05 22.61 38.95
N ASP A 20 13.26 21.42 39.50
CA ASP A 20 13.51 20.20 38.74
C ASP A 20 12.29 19.81 37.89
N ARG A 21 11.08 20.01 38.39
CA ARG A 21 9.84 19.79 37.62
C ARG A 21 9.72 20.74 36.43
N LEU A 22 10.10 22.01 36.59
CA LEU A 22 10.13 22.97 35.48
C LEU A 22 11.17 22.59 34.43
N LEU A 23 12.38 22.20 34.87
CA LEU A 23 13.45 21.74 33.98
C LEU A 23 13.02 20.49 33.20
N LEU A 24 12.44 19.49 33.88
CA LEU A 24 11.88 18.30 33.24
C LEU A 24 10.80 18.64 32.22
N GLY A 25 9.91 19.59 32.54
CA GLY A 25 8.88 20.05 31.61
C GLY A 25 9.45 20.70 30.35
N LEU A 26 10.46 21.57 30.51
CA LEU A 26 11.15 22.20 29.37
C LEU A 26 11.88 21.15 28.51
N SER A 27 12.63 20.24 29.13
CA SER A 27 13.35 19.17 28.43
C SER A 27 12.41 18.23 27.70
N GLY A 28 11.22 17.96 28.27
CA GLY A 28 10.16 17.19 27.60
C GLY A 28 9.68 17.86 26.31
N ILE A 29 9.39 19.16 26.36
CA ILE A 29 8.96 19.94 25.18
C ILE A 29 10.06 19.98 24.12
N MET A 30 11.31 20.21 24.54
CA MET A 30 12.46 20.20 23.62
C MET A 30 12.63 18.84 22.95
N SER A 31 12.54 17.74 23.70
CA SER A 31 12.63 16.38 23.17
C SER A 31 11.53 16.09 22.14
N GLU A 32 10.31 16.55 22.41
CA GLU A 32 9.20 16.41 21.47
C GLU A 32 9.43 17.22 20.19
N ALA A 33 9.94 18.45 20.31
CA ALA A 33 10.28 19.30 19.18
C ALA A 33 11.42 18.70 18.32
N GLU A 34 12.46 18.15 18.94
CA GLU A 34 13.55 17.46 18.24
C GLU A 34 13.05 16.21 17.50
N LEU A 35 12.25 15.38 18.17
CA LEU A 35 11.59 14.22 17.54
C LEU A 35 10.72 14.64 16.35
N HIS A 36 10.02 15.77 16.47
CA HIS A 36 9.23 16.32 15.37
C HIS A 36 10.11 16.71 14.18
N GLN A 37 11.23 17.39 14.40
CA GLN A 37 12.18 17.75 13.34
C GLN A 37 12.80 16.51 12.68
N ILE A 38 13.18 15.50 13.47
CA ILE A 38 13.71 14.23 12.95
C ILE A 38 12.67 13.56 12.05
N ARG A 39 11.41 13.46 12.49
CA ARG A 39 10.32 12.87 11.69
C ARG A 39 10.11 13.62 10.38
N ILE A 40 10.11 14.96 10.39
CA ILE A 40 10.00 15.76 9.16
C ILE A 40 11.13 15.41 8.18
N ARG A 41 12.38 15.40 8.65
CA ARG A 41 13.54 15.11 7.80
C ARG A 41 13.52 13.68 7.27
N LEU A 42 13.12 12.71 8.09
CA LEU A 42 12.97 11.32 7.67
C LEU A 42 11.90 11.18 6.58
N HIS A 43 10.73 11.79 6.74
CA HIS A 43 9.69 11.77 5.73
C HIS A 43 10.11 12.47 4.44
N GLN A 44 10.82 13.59 4.51
CA GLN A 44 11.38 14.25 3.33
C GLN A 44 12.39 13.35 2.62
N GLY A 45 13.30 12.71 3.37
CA GLY A 45 14.27 11.77 2.82
C GLY A 45 13.63 10.52 2.19
N GLU A 46 12.58 9.98 2.82
CA GLU A 46 11.76 8.88 2.28
C GLU A 46 11.13 9.27 0.95
N ARG A 47 10.51 10.46 0.87
CA ARG A 47 9.88 10.99 -0.35
C ARG A 47 10.92 11.22 -1.46
N GLN A 48 12.09 11.74 -1.14
CA GLN A 48 13.17 11.92 -2.11
C GLN A 48 13.69 10.58 -2.67
N LYS A 49 13.85 9.56 -1.81
CA LYS A 49 14.23 8.20 -2.26
C LYS A 49 13.13 7.57 -3.10
N ALA A 50 11.87 7.77 -2.72
CA ALA A 50 10.73 7.28 -3.48
C ALA A 50 10.66 7.93 -4.86
N ALA A 51 10.87 9.25 -4.97
CA ALA A 51 10.88 9.98 -6.24
C ALA A 51 11.93 9.46 -7.22
N ARG A 52 13.07 8.94 -6.71
CA ARG A 52 14.11 8.28 -7.52
C ARG A 52 13.86 6.78 -7.77
N GLY A 53 12.82 6.18 -7.18
CA GLY A 53 12.57 4.74 -7.27
C GLY A 53 13.51 3.86 -6.41
N GLU A 54 14.28 4.47 -5.51
CA GLU A 54 15.29 3.78 -4.69
C GLU A 54 14.74 3.27 -3.35
N LEU A 55 13.58 3.77 -2.93
CA LEU A 55 12.97 3.36 -1.66
C LEU A 55 12.47 1.91 -1.75
N ARG A 56 12.93 1.05 -0.85
CA ARG A 56 12.51 -0.34 -0.79
C ARG A 56 11.08 -0.44 -0.24
N LEU A 57 10.16 -0.87 -1.09
CA LEU A 57 8.76 -1.06 -0.77
C LEU A 57 8.47 -2.55 -0.52
N PRO A 58 7.47 -2.88 0.31
CA PRO A 58 7.05 -4.26 0.47
C PRO A 58 6.48 -4.80 -0.85
N LEU A 59 7.18 -5.79 -1.43
CA LEU A 59 6.78 -6.45 -2.67
C LEU A 59 5.82 -7.62 -2.40
N PRO A 60 4.89 -7.91 -3.33
CA PRO A 60 4.14 -9.16 -3.35
C PRO A 60 5.05 -10.39 -3.38
N GLY A 61 4.52 -11.57 -3.06
CA GLY A 61 5.29 -12.82 -3.03
C GLY A 61 5.96 -13.22 -4.34
N ASP A 62 5.41 -12.75 -5.44
CA ASP A 62 5.80 -13.15 -6.79
C ASP A 62 6.85 -12.21 -7.39
N LEU A 63 7.29 -11.21 -6.62
CA LEU A 63 8.37 -10.28 -6.93
C LEU A 63 9.42 -10.29 -5.82
N ALA A 64 10.68 -10.21 -6.20
CA ALA A 64 11.81 -10.23 -5.27
C ALA A 64 12.78 -9.09 -5.60
N TYR A 65 13.56 -8.68 -4.59
CA TYR A 65 14.72 -7.83 -4.81
C TYR A 65 15.93 -8.72 -5.12
N ASN A 66 16.64 -8.45 -6.21
CA ASN A 66 17.92 -9.09 -6.50
C ASN A 66 19.04 -8.50 -5.60
N ARG A 67 20.26 -9.06 -5.68
CA ARG A 67 21.42 -8.54 -4.92
C ARG A 67 21.75 -7.08 -5.24
N SER A 68 21.46 -6.64 -6.47
CA SER A 68 21.64 -5.26 -6.93
C SER A 68 20.51 -4.31 -6.47
N GLY A 69 19.50 -4.80 -5.76
CA GLY A 69 18.37 -4.01 -5.28
C GLY A 69 17.30 -3.70 -6.32
N GLN A 70 17.37 -4.30 -7.52
CA GLN A 70 16.33 -4.18 -8.55
C GLN A 70 15.21 -5.18 -8.29
N ILE A 71 14.00 -4.81 -8.72
CA ILE A 71 12.81 -5.67 -8.62
C ILE A 71 12.85 -6.66 -9.80
N VAL A 72 12.78 -7.94 -9.48
CA VAL A 72 12.76 -9.05 -10.44
C VAL A 72 11.60 -9.99 -10.12
N PHE A 73 11.22 -10.85 -11.07
CA PHE A 73 10.28 -11.93 -10.78
C PHE A 73 10.84 -12.88 -9.73
N ASN A 74 9.94 -13.54 -8.99
CA ASN A 74 10.32 -14.64 -8.13
C ASN A 74 10.98 -15.75 -8.99
N PRO A 75 12.15 -16.30 -8.58
CA PRO A 75 12.81 -17.38 -9.32
C PRO A 75 11.96 -18.65 -9.48
N ASP A 76 10.92 -18.84 -8.67
CA ASP A 76 9.97 -19.94 -8.81
C ASP A 76 9.12 -19.79 -10.08
N GLU A 77 9.33 -20.69 -11.05
CA GLU A 77 8.60 -20.72 -12.32
C GLU A 77 7.11 -21.04 -12.15
N GLU A 78 6.73 -21.84 -11.15
CA GLU A 78 5.33 -22.19 -10.90
C GLU A 78 4.57 -20.94 -10.44
N VAL A 79 5.19 -20.12 -9.59
CA VAL A 79 4.66 -18.83 -9.15
C VAL A 79 4.43 -17.89 -10.33
N GLN A 80 5.44 -17.77 -11.21
CA GLN A 80 5.33 -16.94 -12.40
C GLN A 80 4.22 -17.43 -13.34
N ALA A 81 4.16 -18.74 -13.61
CA ALA A 81 3.15 -19.35 -14.46
C ALA A 81 1.74 -19.14 -13.88
N ARG A 82 1.58 -19.25 -12.56
CA ARG A 82 0.29 -19.04 -11.89
C ARG A 82 -0.21 -17.62 -12.08
N LEU A 83 0.65 -16.62 -11.92
CA LEU A 83 0.26 -15.23 -12.11
C LEU A 83 -0.06 -14.91 -13.57
N ARG A 84 0.74 -15.40 -14.51
CA ARG A 84 0.43 -15.25 -15.95
C ARG A 84 -0.96 -15.80 -16.26
N LEU A 85 -1.26 -17.02 -15.79
CA LEU A 85 -2.58 -17.63 -15.94
C LEU A 85 -3.71 -16.78 -15.34
N ILE A 86 -3.51 -16.15 -14.18
CA ILE A 86 -4.51 -15.28 -13.56
C ILE A 86 -4.82 -14.07 -14.45
N PHE A 87 -3.80 -13.41 -14.99
CA PHE A 87 -3.98 -12.26 -15.88
C PHE A 87 -4.61 -12.68 -17.21
N ASP A 88 -4.17 -13.80 -17.80
CA ASP A 88 -4.76 -14.32 -19.04
C ASP A 88 -6.25 -14.69 -18.85
N LYS A 89 -6.59 -15.37 -17.75
CA LYS A 89 -7.98 -15.69 -17.42
C LYS A 89 -8.80 -14.46 -17.09
N PHE A 90 -8.19 -13.41 -16.53
CA PHE A 90 -8.89 -12.15 -16.34
C PHE A 90 -9.16 -11.44 -17.67
N ARG A 91 -8.23 -11.50 -18.63
CA ARG A 91 -8.42 -10.97 -19.99
C ARG A 91 -9.60 -11.66 -20.69
N GLU A 92 -9.73 -12.97 -20.52
CA GLU A 92 -10.83 -13.78 -21.07
C GLU A 92 -12.17 -13.55 -20.32
N LEU A 93 -12.18 -13.67 -18.99
CA LEU A 93 -13.42 -13.75 -18.20
C LEU A 93 -13.92 -12.38 -17.71
N GLN A 94 -13.04 -11.38 -17.68
CA GLN A 94 -13.26 -9.98 -17.30
C GLN A 94 -13.85 -9.74 -15.89
N THR A 95 -13.94 -10.78 -15.06
CA THR A 95 -14.52 -10.71 -13.71
C THR A 95 -13.66 -11.50 -12.72
N ALA A 96 -13.21 -10.87 -11.64
CA ALA A 96 -12.37 -11.50 -10.61
C ALA A 96 -13.03 -12.74 -9.97
N ARG A 97 -14.37 -12.71 -9.76
CA ARG A 97 -15.14 -13.88 -9.30
C ARG A 97 -15.04 -15.08 -10.24
N ARG A 98 -15.11 -14.85 -11.57
CA ARG A 98 -15.03 -15.92 -12.58
C ARG A 98 -13.62 -16.51 -12.61
N VAL A 99 -12.59 -15.67 -12.50
CA VAL A 99 -11.19 -16.11 -12.38
C VAL A 99 -10.99 -16.97 -11.13
N MET A 100 -11.46 -16.51 -9.96
CA MET A 100 -11.39 -17.30 -8.73
C MET A 100 -12.12 -18.64 -8.86
N ARG A 101 -13.31 -18.65 -9.46
CA ARG A 101 -14.07 -19.88 -9.69
C ARG A 101 -13.31 -20.83 -10.62
N TYR A 102 -12.75 -20.33 -11.72
CA TYR A 102 -11.93 -21.12 -12.64
C TYR A 102 -10.77 -21.78 -11.91
N LEU A 103 -10.03 -21.03 -11.10
CA LEU A 103 -8.92 -21.57 -10.31
C LEU A 103 -9.40 -22.67 -9.36
N ARG A 104 -10.50 -22.46 -8.64
CA ARG A 104 -11.04 -23.49 -7.73
C ARG A 104 -11.52 -24.74 -8.45
N THR A 105 -12.20 -24.59 -9.59
CA THR A 105 -12.71 -25.74 -10.36
C THR A 105 -11.59 -26.62 -10.89
N HIS A 106 -10.40 -26.06 -11.14
CA HIS A 106 -9.23 -26.79 -11.63
C HIS A 106 -8.22 -27.13 -10.50
N ASP A 107 -8.61 -26.99 -9.24
CA ASP A 107 -7.76 -27.18 -8.05
C ASP A 107 -6.44 -26.39 -8.09
N LEU A 108 -6.51 -25.18 -8.65
CA LEU A 108 -5.37 -24.33 -8.87
C LEU A 108 -5.17 -23.37 -7.68
N ARG A 109 -4.22 -23.73 -6.79
CA ARG A 109 -3.76 -22.87 -5.70
C ARG A 109 -3.04 -21.60 -6.18
N VAL A 110 -3.01 -20.57 -5.33
CA VAL A 110 -2.39 -19.28 -5.63
C VAL A 110 -1.30 -18.99 -4.60
N PRO A 111 -0.14 -18.48 -5.03
CA PRO A 111 0.91 -18.07 -4.11
C PRO A 111 0.45 -16.91 -3.22
N VAL A 112 0.71 -17.01 -1.93
CA VAL A 112 0.44 -15.97 -0.93
C VAL A 112 1.70 -15.79 -0.10
N ARG A 113 2.19 -14.55 -0.04
CA ARG A 113 3.21 -14.18 0.94
C ARG A 113 2.53 -13.62 2.19
N PRO A 114 2.61 -14.30 3.35
CA PRO A 114 2.11 -13.74 4.59
C PRO A 114 2.95 -12.50 4.92
N LEU A 115 2.31 -11.33 5.04
CA LEU A 115 2.98 -10.08 5.43
C LEU A 115 3.14 -9.94 6.97
N ARG A 116 2.68 -10.94 7.73
CA ARG A 116 2.76 -10.99 9.19
C ARG A 116 3.44 -12.30 9.60
N GLY A 117 4.43 -12.21 10.47
CA GLY A 117 5.15 -13.35 11.02
C GLY A 117 6.63 -13.03 11.22
N PRO A 118 7.39 -13.91 11.91
CA PRO A 118 8.83 -13.83 11.93
C PRO A 118 9.38 -14.00 10.50
N ALA A 119 10.39 -13.22 10.13
CA ALA A 119 11.09 -13.41 8.87
C ALA A 119 11.87 -14.74 8.90
N PRO A 120 12.01 -15.46 7.77
CA PRO A 120 11.58 -15.11 6.42
C PRO A 120 10.08 -15.37 6.15
N HIS A 121 9.43 -14.41 5.47
CA HIS A 121 8.05 -14.56 5.00
C HIS A 121 8.01 -15.48 3.78
N GLU A 122 8.08 -16.79 4.02
CA GLU A 122 8.03 -17.83 2.99
C GLU A 122 6.71 -17.81 2.22
N LEU A 123 6.78 -18.15 0.94
CA LEU A 123 5.63 -18.20 0.06
C LEU A 123 4.80 -19.44 0.39
N VAL A 124 3.49 -19.24 0.61
CA VAL A 124 2.56 -20.32 0.96
C VAL A 124 1.50 -20.44 -0.13
N TRP A 125 1.26 -21.64 -0.61
CA TRP A 125 0.19 -21.94 -1.56
C TRP A 125 -1.14 -22.09 -0.83
N ARG A 126 -2.14 -21.30 -1.25
CA ARG A 126 -3.49 -21.33 -0.66
C ARG A 126 -4.54 -21.37 -1.76
N ASP A 127 -5.74 -21.82 -1.39
CA ASP A 127 -6.86 -21.82 -2.32
C ASP A 127 -7.19 -20.39 -2.77
N ALA A 128 -7.56 -20.25 -4.04
CA ALA A 128 -7.94 -18.96 -4.59
C ALA A 128 -9.13 -18.37 -3.81
N THR A 129 -8.95 -17.16 -3.27
CA THR A 129 -10.03 -16.37 -2.68
C THR A 129 -10.29 -15.15 -3.54
N ILE A 130 -11.54 -14.68 -3.55
CA ILE A 130 -11.91 -13.48 -4.30
C ILE A 130 -11.07 -12.28 -3.86
N ALA A 131 -10.82 -12.13 -2.55
CA ALA A 131 -10.02 -11.04 -2.00
C ALA A 131 -8.58 -11.07 -2.50
N HIS A 132 -7.97 -12.27 -2.60
CA HIS A 132 -6.61 -12.43 -3.09
C HIS A 132 -6.49 -12.13 -4.58
N VAL A 133 -7.41 -12.64 -5.40
CA VAL A 133 -7.46 -12.31 -6.83
C VAL A 133 -7.64 -10.81 -7.05
N HIS A 134 -8.52 -10.16 -6.28
CA HIS A 134 -8.65 -8.70 -6.32
C HIS A 134 -7.36 -7.99 -5.89
N HIS A 135 -6.68 -8.47 -4.85
CA HIS A 135 -5.41 -7.89 -4.42
C HIS A 135 -4.36 -7.96 -5.54
N ILE A 136 -4.28 -9.09 -6.24
CA ILE A 136 -3.38 -9.27 -7.38
C ILE A 136 -3.73 -8.29 -8.49
N LEU A 137 -4.99 -8.28 -8.95
CA LEU A 137 -5.41 -7.46 -10.08
C LEU A 137 -5.36 -5.94 -9.81
N HIS A 138 -5.45 -5.50 -8.55
CA HIS A 138 -5.33 -4.08 -8.17
C HIS A 138 -3.89 -3.64 -7.86
N ASN A 139 -2.90 -4.54 -7.94
CA ASN A 139 -1.54 -4.18 -7.57
C ASN A 139 -0.74 -3.67 -8.78
N PRO A 140 -0.36 -2.38 -8.81
CA PRO A 140 0.40 -1.79 -9.92
C PRO A 140 1.80 -2.38 -10.09
N ALA A 141 2.36 -3.03 -9.06
CA ALA A 141 3.65 -3.69 -9.17
C ALA A 141 3.64 -4.78 -10.27
N TYR A 142 2.53 -5.48 -10.50
CA TYR A 142 2.46 -6.45 -11.59
C TYR A 142 2.41 -5.80 -12.98
N ALA A 143 2.20 -4.48 -13.06
CA ALA A 143 2.30 -3.70 -14.27
C ALA A 143 3.70 -3.12 -14.52
N GLY A 144 4.71 -3.55 -13.74
CA GLY A 144 6.06 -2.98 -13.80
C GLY A 144 6.18 -1.59 -13.19
N ALA A 145 5.14 -1.10 -12.51
CA ALA A 145 5.11 0.25 -11.98
C ALA A 145 5.60 0.30 -10.53
N TYR A 146 6.59 1.16 -10.29
CA TYR A 146 7.01 1.55 -8.96
C TYR A 146 6.10 2.67 -8.45
N VAL A 147 5.43 2.43 -7.32
CA VAL A 147 4.40 3.33 -6.81
C VAL A 147 4.57 3.61 -5.32
N TYR A 148 4.61 4.89 -4.98
CA TYR A 148 4.62 5.39 -3.61
C TYR A 148 3.42 6.31 -3.34
N GLY A 149 2.94 6.35 -2.09
CA GLY A 149 1.80 7.19 -1.71
C GLY A 149 0.40 6.58 -1.95
N ARG A 150 0.29 5.26 -2.14
CA ARG A 150 -1.00 4.54 -2.37
C ARG A 150 -2.03 4.70 -1.24
N ARG A 151 -1.57 5.11 -0.06
CA ARG A 151 -2.36 5.22 1.16
C ARG A 151 -1.99 6.52 1.87
N ARG A 152 -3.00 7.28 2.28
CA ARG A 152 -2.81 8.51 3.06
C ARG A 152 -3.41 8.33 4.45
N ILE A 153 -2.65 8.72 5.46
CA ILE A 153 -3.16 8.78 6.84
C ILE A 153 -4.05 10.01 6.92
N ASN A 154 -5.36 9.82 7.16
CA ASN A 154 -6.26 10.93 7.39
C ASN A 154 -6.12 11.37 8.85
N ALA A 155 -5.51 12.53 9.06
CA ALA A 155 -5.42 13.15 10.38
C ALA A 155 -6.75 13.75 10.87
N VAL A 156 -7.86 13.62 10.13
CA VAL A 156 -9.14 14.32 10.37
C VAL A 156 -9.96 13.73 11.53
N ARG A 157 -9.41 12.78 12.28
CA ARG A 157 -10.00 12.37 13.56
C ARG A 157 -8.92 12.45 14.62
N GLN A 158 -8.75 13.63 15.21
CA GLN A 158 -7.88 13.88 16.35
C GLN A 158 -8.80 14.14 17.54
N GLY A 159 -9.22 13.05 18.18
CA GLY A 159 -9.87 13.04 19.48
C GLY A 159 -9.22 11.95 20.32
N PRO A 160 -9.27 12.01 21.66
CA PRO A 160 -8.74 10.95 22.51
C PRO A 160 -9.41 9.61 22.15
N GLY A 161 -8.63 8.60 21.73
CA GLY A 161 -9.14 7.31 21.26
C GLY A 161 -9.41 7.20 19.76
N SER A 162 -9.05 8.21 18.96
CA SER A 162 -9.25 8.18 17.52
C SER A 162 -8.18 7.36 16.80
N HIS A 163 -8.62 6.32 16.08
CA HIS A 163 -7.76 5.57 15.18
C HIS A 163 -7.40 6.38 13.94
N HIS A 164 -6.11 6.38 13.58
CA HIS A 164 -5.63 6.86 12.28
C HIS A 164 -6.31 6.09 11.15
N ALA A 165 -7.32 6.71 10.52
CA ALA A 165 -8.00 6.10 9.38
C ALA A 165 -7.14 6.28 8.13
N THR A 166 -6.53 5.20 7.65
CA THR A 166 -5.81 5.21 6.37
C THR A 166 -6.80 5.08 5.21
N SER A 167 -6.85 6.06 4.30
CA SER A 167 -7.61 5.96 3.06
C SER A 167 -6.73 5.48 1.91
N LYS A 168 -7.34 4.79 0.94
CA LYS A 168 -6.73 4.54 -0.35
C LYS A 168 -6.75 5.82 -1.17
N VAL A 169 -5.65 6.11 -1.84
CA VAL A 169 -5.51 7.26 -2.73
C VAL A 169 -5.82 6.82 -4.17
N ALA A 170 -6.51 7.66 -4.92
CA ALA A 170 -6.77 7.41 -6.34
C ALA A 170 -5.46 7.31 -7.12
N ILE A 171 -5.46 6.60 -8.25
CA ILE A 171 -4.24 6.34 -9.03
C ILE A 171 -3.59 7.65 -9.48
N ASP A 172 -4.41 8.61 -9.90
CA ASP A 172 -3.96 9.91 -10.42
C ASP A 172 -3.37 10.82 -9.32
N ASP A 173 -3.71 10.54 -8.04
CA ASP A 173 -3.24 11.29 -6.88
C ASP A 173 -2.04 10.59 -6.18
N TRP A 174 -1.46 9.55 -6.79
CA TRP A 174 -0.27 8.91 -6.25
C TRP A 174 0.93 9.84 -6.31
N GLU A 175 1.65 9.92 -5.20
CA GLU A 175 2.76 10.85 -5.07
C GLU A 175 3.90 10.53 -6.04
N VAL A 176 4.20 9.25 -6.23
CA VAL A 176 5.18 8.80 -7.21
C VAL A 176 4.61 7.60 -7.95
N CYS A 177 4.64 7.65 -9.27
CA CYS A 177 4.28 6.55 -10.15
C CYS A 177 5.27 6.48 -11.31
N ILE A 178 6.32 5.68 -11.15
CA ILE A 178 7.32 5.44 -12.19
C ILE A 178 6.89 4.17 -12.93
N LYS A 179 6.51 4.34 -14.20
CA LYS A 179 6.09 3.24 -15.09
C LYS A 179 7.32 2.50 -15.60
N ASP A 180 7.17 1.22 -15.92
CA ASP A 180 8.21 0.36 -16.50
C ASP A 180 9.54 0.38 -15.70
N ALA A 181 9.44 0.56 -14.37
CA ALA A 181 10.58 0.56 -13.46
C ALA A 181 11.21 -0.84 -13.32
N HIS A 182 10.42 -1.88 -13.58
CA HIS A 182 10.85 -3.27 -13.52
C HIS A 182 9.95 -4.16 -14.38
N PRO A 183 10.34 -5.43 -14.64
CA PRO A 183 9.49 -6.36 -15.37
C PRO A 183 8.12 -6.54 -14.70
N GLY A 184 7.06 -6.40 -15.50
CA GLY A 184 5.67 -6.65 -15.11
C GLY A 184 5.09 -7.86 -15.85
N TYR A 185 4.04 -8.46 -15.28
CA TYR A 185 3.26 -9.51 -15.95
C TYR A 185 2.32 -8.93 -17.01
N VAL A 186 1.91 -7.68 -16.83
CA VAL A 186 1.10 -6.90 -17.78
C VAL A 186 1.77 -5.56 -18.00
N ASN A 187 1.47 -4.88 -19.10
CA ASN A 187 1.93 -3.51 -19.31
C ASN A 187 1.00 -2.51 -18.58
N TRP A 188 1.42 -1.25 -18.49
CA TRP A 188 0.66 -0.21 -17.80
C TRP A 188 -0.73 0.04 -18.41
N GLU A 189 -0.85 0.00 -19.73
CA GLU A 189 -2.11 0.24 -20.44
C GLU A 189 -3.14 -0.86 -20.15
N GLU A 190 -2.70 -2.12 -20.20
CA GLU A 190 -3.52 -3.27 -19.86
C GLU A 190 -3.93 -3.22 -18.38
N PHE A 191 -3.03 -2.84 -17.48
CA PHE A 191 -3.37 -2.65 -16.09
C PHE A 191 -4.47 -1.61 -15.90
N MET A 192 -4.38 -0.45 -16.56
CA MET A 192 -5.41 0.59 -16.49
C MET A 192 -6.74 0.13 -17.10
N ALA A 193 -6.72 -0.60 -18.21
CA ALA A 193 -7.92 -1.22 -18.78
C ALA A 193 -8.56 -2.21 -17.79
N ASN A 194 -7.75 -3.00 -17.10
CA ASN A 194 -8.21 -3.92 -16.06
C ASN A 194 -8.81 -3.18 -14.85
N GLN A 195 -8.22 -2.05 -14.41
CA GLN A 195 -8.80 -1.23 -13.35
C GLN A 195 -10.19 -0.69 -13.71
N ARG A 196 -10.37 -0.21 -14.95
CA ARG A 196 -11.68 0.25 -15.45
C ARG A 196 -12.72 -0.86 -15.41
N ARG A 197 -12.39 -2.05 -15.92
CA ARG A 197 -13.26 -3.23 -15.88
C ARG A 197 -13.67 -3.61 -14.45
N LEU A 198 -12.72 -3.57 -13.51
CA LEU A 198 -13.00 -3.87 -12.11
C LEU A 198 -13.94 -2.82 -11.47
N ALA A 199 -13.77 -1.55 -11.80
CA ALA A 199 -14.65 -0.48 -11.35
C ALA A 199 -16.07 -0.65 -11.90
N ASP A 200 -16.21 -0.93 -13.21
CA ASP A 200 -17.50 -1.15 -13.86
C ASP A 200 -18.24 -2.35 -13.28
N ASN A 201 -17.52 -3.45 -12.99
CA ASN A 201 -18.09 -4.62 -12.33
C ASN A 201 -18.65 -4.31 -10.94
N THR A 202 -17.96 -3.44 -10.19
CA THR A 202 -18.40 -2.99 -8.87
C THR A 202 -19.67 -2.14 -8.99
N ASN A 203 -19.68 -1.17 -9.89
CA ASN A 203 -20.83 -0.30 -10.16
C ASN A 203 -22.08 -1.10 -10.61
N ARG A 204 -21.91 -2.09 -11.50
CA ARG A 204 -23.02 -2.97 -11.94
C ARG A 204 -23.57 -3.81 -10.80
N TYR A 205 -22.70 -4.32 -9.93
CA TYR A 205 -23.12 -5.06 -8.76
C TYR A 205 -23.95 -4.17 -7.83
N GLU A 206 -23.49 -2.95 -7.50
CA GLU A 206 -24.23 -2.01 -6.66
C GLU A 206 -25.57 -1.58 -7.29
N ALA A 207 -25.58 -1.31 -8.60
CA ALA A 207 -26.80 -0.93 -9.31
C ALA A 207 -27.86 -2.04 -9.33
N GLY A 208 -27.46 -3.31 -9.36
CA GLY A 208 -28.37 -4.47 -9.28
C GLY A 208 -28.84 -4.81 -7.85
N HIS A 209 -28.17 -4.27 -6.82
CA HIS A 209 -28.46 -4.54 -5.40
C HIS A 209 -28.98 -3.28 -4.67
N ARG A 210 -29.69 -2.37 -5.35
CA ARG A 210 -30.33 -1.15 -4.80
C ARG A 210 -31.46 -1.41 -3.77
N GLY A 211 -31.29 -2.41 -2.91
CA GLY A 211 -32.03 -2.60 -1.66
C GLY A 211 -31.14 -2.58 -0.40
N ALA A 212 -29.81 -2.55 -0.52
CA ALA A 212 -28.91 -2.51 0.64
C ALA A 212 -28.12 -1.18 0.70
N ARG A 213 -28.18 -0.55 1.88
CA ARG A 213 -27.71 0.81 2.18
C ARG A 213 -26.21 1.05 1.90
N ALA A 214 -25.92 2.31 1.60
CA ALA A 214 -24.68 2.90 1.08
C ALA A 214 -23.41 2.76 1.96
N ARG A 215 -22.25 2.58 1.30
CA ARG A 215 -21.01 3.38 1.45
C ARG A 215 -19.85 2.71 0.68
N ALA A 216 -19.62 3.14 -0.55
CA ALA A 216 -18.31 3.01 -1.18
C ALA A 216 -18.00 4.33 -1.89
N LEU A 217 -16.78 4.80 -1.65
CA LEU A 217 -16.28 6.14 -1.92
C LEU A 217 -16.40 6.53 -3.40
N LEU A 218 -16.80 7.78 -3.61
CA LEU A 218 -16.64 8.56 -4.83
C LEU A 218 -15.22 8.40 -5.39
N CYS A 219 -15.02 7.46 -6.31
CA CYS A 219 -13.81 7.34 -7.12
C CYS A 219 -14.07 7.64 -8.61
N CYS A 220 -15.32 7.95 -8.99
CA CYS A 220 -15.72 8.02 -10.40
C CYS A 220 -16.03 9.42 -10.96
N ARG A 221 -15.78 10.53 -10.24
CA ARG A 221 -16.16 11.87 -10.76
C ARG A 221 -15.07 12.67 -11.47
N ALA A 222 -13.84 12.16 -11.64
CA ALA A 222 -12.74 12.92 -12.25
C ALA A 222 -12.25 12.41 -13.63
N TRP A 223 -12.93 11.45 -14.28
CA TRP A 223 -12.48 10.89 -15.58
C TRP A 223 -13.13 11.54 -16.82
N ARG A 224 -13.49 12.82 -16.76
CA ARG A 224 -13.85 13.60 -17.97
C ARG A 224 -13.03 14.88 -18.04
N PHE A 225 -12.43 15.07 -19.22
CA PHE A 225 -11.64 16.20 -19.72
C PHE A 225 -10.13 16.16 -19.49
N ALA A 226 -9.43 15.53 -20.45
CA ALA A 226 -8.22 16.07 -21.06
C ALA A 226 -7.97 15.36 -22.41
N ALA A 227 -8.77 15.73 -23.41
CA ALA A 227 -8.49 15.45 -24.81
C ALA A 227 -9.00 16.66 -25.61
N ASN A 228 -8.15 17.69 -25.71
CA ASN A 228 -8.04 18.65 -26.81
C ASN A 228 -7.22 19.87 -26.38
N ALA A 229 -5.97 19.90 -26.84
CA ALA A 229 -4.99 20.98 -26.97
C ALA A 229 -3.65 20.22 -27.01
N ASP A 230 -3.01 20.01 -28.15
CA ASP A 230 -2.47 21.07 -28.99
C ASP A 230 -2.55 20.73 -30.49
N GLY A 231 -3.19 21.62 -31.23
CA GLY A 231 -2.94 21.87 -32.64
C GLY A 231 -2.64 23.36 -32.77
N GLY A 232 -1.46 23.69 -33.27
CA GLY A 232 -0.95 25.04 -33.47
C GLY A 232 0.48 24.97 -33.97
#